data_AF-A0A411PM81-F1
#
_entry.id   AF-A0A411PM81-F1
#
_cell.length_a   1.000
_cell.length_b   1.000
_cell.length_c   1.000
_cell.angle_alpha   90.00
_cell.angle_beta   90.00
_cell.angle_gamma   90.00
#
_symmetry.space_group_name_H-M   'P 1'
#
loop_
_entity.id
_entity.type
_entity.pdbx_description
1 polymer ?
#
loop_
_entity_poly.entity_id
_entity_poly.type
_entity_poly.pdbx_seq_one_letter_code
_entity_poly.pdbx_strand_id
1 'polypeptide(L)'
;MSHPLTAQLIRRVLVARVKLLIVASIAFILVAMLFNHILADKFYQVQRHNTVSISGPWEFTSFEPAKHGYIYTRMQVIETLLDVDKKGQLKPALATDYWQTSDGLSWHFNLREG
;
A
#
# COMPACT_ATOMS: atom_id res chain seq x y z
N MET A 1 -39.21 -31.26 53.45
CA MET A 1 -38.94 -29.90 53.98
C MET A 1 -37.55 -29.46 53.54
N SER A 2 -37.43 -28.80 52.38
CA SER A 2 -36.16 -28.18 51.96
C SER A 2 -35.97 -26.87 52.73
N HIS A 3 -34.87 -26.77 53.47
CA HIS A 3 -34.56 -25.64 54.34
C HIS A 3 -34.28 -24.37 53.50
N PRO A 4 -34.85 -23.19 53.84
CA PRO A 4 -34.68 -21.95 53.06
C PRO A 4 -33.24 -21.45 52.94
N LEU A 5 -32.37 -21.88 53.86
CA LEU A 5 -30.94 -21.52 53.88
C LEU A 5 -30.13 -22.18 52.76
N THR A 6 -30.52 -23.38 52.29
CA THR A 6 -29.77 -24.08 51.22
C THR A 6 -29.99 -23.42 49.85
N ALA A 7 -31.21 -22.95 49.58
CA ALA A 7 -31.56 -22.23 48.35
C ALA A 7 -30.83 -20.87 48.24
N GLN A 8 -30.69 -20.14 49.36
CA GLN A 8 -29.96 -18.88 49.39
C GLN A 8 -28.46 -19.06 49.15
N LEU A 9 -27.85 -20.12 49.71
CA LEU A 9 -26.44 -20.42 49.52
C LEU A 9 -26.12 -20.79 48.07
N ILE A 10 -26.95 -21.63 47.45
CA ILE A 10 -26.83 -22.01 46.02
C ILE A 10 -26.94 -20.77 45.13
N ARG A 11 -27.89 -19.87 45.39
CA ARG A 11 -28.05 -18.62 44.64
C ARG A 11 -26.82 -17.71 44.77
N ARG A 12 -26.24 -17.58 45.96
CA ARG A 12 -25.02 -16.76 46.18
C ARG A 12 -23.81 -17.33 45.43
N VAL A 13 -23.62 -18.65 45.47
CA VAL A 13 -22.55 -19.34 44.74
C VAL A 13 -22.74 -19.23 43.23
N LEU A 14 -23.98 -19.38 42.74
CA LEU A 14 -24.32 -19.22 41.33
C LEU A 14 -24.02 -17.79 40.85
N VAL A 15 -24.43 -16.77 41.60
CA VAL A 15 -24.15 -15.36 41.26
C VAL A 15 -22.65 -15.06 41.28
N ALA A 16 -21.90 -15.61 42.25
CA ALA A 16 -20.44 -15.45 42.32
C ALA A 16 -19.74 -16.11 41.11
N ARG A 17 -20.17 -17.31 40.71
CA ARG A 17 -19.66 -17.99 39.51
C ARG A 17 -19.99 -17.23 38.23
N VAL A 18 -21.21 -16.72 38.09
CA VAL A 18 -21.62 -15.91 36.94
C VAL A 18 -20.80 -14.61 36.86
N LYS A 19 -20.60 -13.92 37.98
CA LYS A 19 -19.74 -12.71 38.03
C LYS A 19 -18.29 -13.02 37.65
N LEU A 20 -17.73 -14.13 38.13
CA LEU A 20 -16.39 -14.57 37.78
C LEU A 20 -16.27 -14.86 36.27
N LEU A 21 -17.25 -15.56 35.69
CA LEU A 21 -17.30 -15.85 34.26
C LEU A 21 -17.38 -14.56 33.43
N ILE A 22 -18.20 -13.59 33.85
CA ILE A 22 -18.31 -12.28 33.18
C ILE A 22 -16.97 -11.55 33.20
N VAL A 23 -16.31 -11.47 34.37
CA VAL A 23 -15.01 -10.80 34.50
C VAL A 23 -13.94 -11.51 33.66
N ALA A 24 -13.91 -12.83 33.66
CA ALA A 24 -12.97 -13.61 32.85
C ALA A 24 -13.18 -13.38 31.34
N SER A 25 -14.44 -13.33 30.89
CA SER A 25 -14.77 -13.04 29.49
C SER A 25 -14.36 -11.62 29.09
N ILE A 26 -14.59 -10.62 29.95
CA ILE A 26 -14.16 -9.24 29.71
C ILE A 26 -12.63 -9.18 29.61
N ALA A 27 -11.91 -9.81 30.54
CA ALA A 27 -10.46 -9.86 30.51
C ALA A 27 -9.93 -10.53 29.24
N PHE A 28 -10.55 -11.63 28.81
CA PHE A 28 -10.19 -12.32 27.57
C PHE A 28 -10.39 -11.44 26.33
N ILE A 29 -11.53 -10.74 26.23
CA ILE A 29 -11.79 -9.80 25.13
C ILE A 29 -10.77 -8.67 25.12
N LEU A 30 -10.43 -8.10 26.29
CA LEU A 30 -9.43 -7.05 26.40
C LEU A 30 -8.03 -7.52 25.96
N VAL A 31 -7.65 -8.75 26.34
CA VAL A 31 -6.38 -9.35 25.91
C VAL A 31 -6.38 -9.60 24.39
N ALA A 32 -7.48 -10.11 23.84
CA ALA A 32 -7.61 -10.34 22.40
C ALA A 32 -7.54 -9.02 21.61
N MET A 33 -8.15 -7.94 22.12
CA MET A 33 -8.08 -6.60 21.54
C MET A 33 -6.65 -6.04 21.59
N LEU A 34 -5.96 -6.18 22.74
CA LEU A 34 -4.58 -5.74 22.89
C LEU A 34 -3.64 -6.51 21.95
N PHE A 35 -3.83 -7.82 21.84
CA PHE A 35 -3.07 -8.68 20.92
C PHE A 35 -3.31 -8.30 19.46
N ASN A 36 -4.57 -8.04 19.07
CA ASN A 36 -4.91 -7.60 17.73
C ASN A 36 -4.30 -6.24 17.39
N HIS A 37 -4.26 -5.31 18.34
CA HIS A 37 -3.62 -4.00 18.16
C HIS A 37 -2.11 -4.12 17.90
N ILE A 38 -1.42 -4.96 18.69
CA ILE A 38 0.02 -5.21 18.54
C ILE A 38 0.35 -5.91 17.20
N LEU A 39 -0.51 -6.81 16.73
CA LEU A 39 -0.33 -7.45 15.42
C LEU A 39 -0.66 -6.51 14.26
N ALA A 40 -1.71 -5.70 14.36
CA ALA A 40 -2.15 -4.81 13.29
C ALA A 40 -1.11 -3.74 12.93
N ASP A 41 -0.39 -3.19 13.92
CA ASP A 41 0.64 -2.17 13.67
C ASP A 41 1.76 -2.65 12.74
N LYS A 42 2.01 -3.97 12.64
CA LYS A 42 3.02 -4.54 11.75
C LYS A 42 2.56 -4.69 10.30
N PHE A 43 1.25 -4.78 10.03
CA PHE A 43 0.73 -5.07 8.69
C PHE A 43 0.27 -3.82 7.92
N TYR A 44 0.03 -2.68 8.57
CA TYR A 44 -0.49 -1.46 7.92
C TYR A 44 0.55 -0.35 7.65
N GLN A 45 1.81 -0.56 8.01
CA GLN A 45 2.87 0.41 7.69
C GLN A 45 3.30 0.21 6.23
N VAL A 46 2.59 0.84 5.28
CA VAL A 46 3.21 1.18 3.98
C VAL A 46 4.47 1.95 4.32
N GLN A 47 5.64 1.39 4.01
CA GLN A 47 6.94 1.99 4.34
C GLN A 47 7.07 3.34 3.65
N ARG A 48 6.64 4.43 4.32
CA ARG A 48 6.66 5.79 3.78
C ARG A 48 8.05 6.34 3.53
N HIS A 49 9.09 5.62 3.97
CA HIS A 49 10.48 6.05 3.78
C HIS A 49 10.81 6.34 2.30
N ASN A 50 10.14 5.68 1.36
CA ASN A 50 10.31 5.88 -0.08
C ASN A 50 9.02 6.30 -0.81
N THR A 51 8.13 7.03 -0.13
CA THR A 51 6.89 7.55 -0.73
C THR A 51 7.00 9.05 -0.93
N VAL A 52 6.77 9.51 -2.17
CA VAL A 52 6.68 10.94 -2.51
C VAL A 52 5.21 11.27 -2.81
N SER A 53 4.68 12.30 -2.15
CA SER A 53 3.38 12.87 -2.48
C SER A 53 3.56 14.10 -3.34
N ILE A 54 2.88 14.14 -4.49
CA ILE A 54 3.01 15.20 -5.50
C ILE A 54 1.62 15.80 -5.72
N SER A 55 1.51 17.12 -5.66
CA SER A 55 0.28 17.86 -5.99
C SER A 55 0.57 18.92 -7.05
N GLY A 56 -0.45 19.23 -7.86
CA GLY A 56 -0.39 20.34 -8.81
C GLY A 56 -1.67 20.48 -9.61
N PRO A 57 -1.78 21.53 -10.44
CA PRO A 57 -3.02 21.92 -11.12
C PRO A 57 -3.27 21.10 -12.41
N TRP A 58 -3.12 19.78 -12.35
CA TRP A 58 -3.31 18.88 -13.48
C TRP A 58 -4.41 17.85 -13.21
N GLU A 59 -5.17 17.53 -14.26
CA GLU A 59 -6.23 16.53 -14.24
C GLU A 59 -5.88 15.39 -15.20
N PHE A 60 -6.05 14.15 -14.76
CA PHE A 60 -5.86 12.96 -15.60
C PHE A 60 -7.13 12.70 -16.43
N THR A 61 -7.25 13.39 -17.56
CA THR A 61 -8.45 13.32 -18.41
C THR A 61 -8.41 12.19 -19.43
N SER A 62 -7.24 11.58 -19.68
CA SER A 62 -7.09 10.44 -20.59
C SER A 62 -5.82 9.65 -20.32
N PHE A 63 -5.89 8.33 -20.52
CA PHE A 63 -4.74 7.42 -20.47
C PHE A 63 -3.96 7.32 -21.79
N GLU A 64 -4.38 8.02 -22.84
CA GLU A 64 -3.72 7.98 -24.14
C GLU A 64 -2.41 8.79 -24.10
N PRO A 65 -1.22 8.16 -24.26
CA PRO A 65 0.06 8.87 -24.18
C PRO A 65 0.21 9.94 -25.27
N ALA A 66 -0.44 9.79 -26.42
CA ALA A 66 -0.42 10.81 -27.46
C ALA A 66 -1.15 12.11 -27.05
N LYS A 67 -2.13 12.02 -26.14
CA LYS A 67 -2.90 13.18 -25.64
C LYS A 67 -2.28 13.78 -24.38
N HIS A 68 -1.79 12.94 -23.46
CA HIS A 68 -1.30 13.35 -22.15
C HIS A 68 0.03 12.69 -21.74
N GLY A 69 0.89 12.33 -22.68
CA GLY A 69 2.12 11.57 -22.41
C GLY A 69 3.12 12.25 -21.48
N TYR A 70 3.17 13.59 -21.48
CA TYR A 70 4.15 14.36 -20.69
C TYR A 70 4.00 14.17 -19.17
N ILE A 71 2.79 13.93 -18.66
CA ILE A 71 2.59 13.68 -17.23
C ILE A 71 3.00 12.26 -16.87
N TYR A 72 2.73 11.29 -17.75
CA TYR A 72 3.07 9.89 -17.53
C TYR A 72 4.59 9.64 -17.56
N THR A 73 5.35 10.36 -18.39
CA THR A 73 6.82 10.31 -18.35
C THR A 73 7.37 10.92 -17.06
N ARG A 74 6.82 12.05 -16.60
CA ARG A 74 7.23 12.70 -15.33
C ARG A 74 6.92 11.86 -14.09
N MET A 75 5.81 11.13 -14.12
CA MET A 75 5.44 10.17 -13.08
C MET A 75 6.14 8.81 -13.23
N GLN A 76 7.03 8.66 -14.23
CA GLN A 76 7.80 7.45 -14.52
C GLN A 76 6.92 6.21 -14.78
N VAL A 77 5.72 6.41 -15.32
CA VAL A 77 4.79 5.33 -15.70
C VAL A 77 5.10 4.79 -17.10
N ILE A 78 5.60 5.65 -17.98
CA ILE A 78 6.02 5.31 -19.35
C ILE A 78 7.41 5.89 -19.62
N GLU A 79 8.10 5.33 -20.61
CA GLU A 79 9.43 5.74 -21.05
C GLU A 79 9.45 5.86 -22.59
N THR A 80 10.25 6.77 -23.13
CA THR A 80 10.48 6.96 -24.57
C THR A 80 11.71 6.17 -25.05
N LEU A 81 11.90 6.04 -26.36
CA LEU A 81 13.11 5.40 -26.91
C LEU A 81 14.39 6.13 -26.48
N LEU A 82 14.37 7.46 -26.56
CA LEU A 82 15.44 8.36 -26.11
C LEU A 82 14.86 9.39 -25.13
N ASP A 83 15.68 9.86 -24.22
CA ASP A 83 15.40 10.98 -23.32
C ASP A 83 16.29 12.19 -23.71
N VAL A 84 16.13 13.30 -23.01
CA VAL A 84 16.87 14.54 -23.25
C VAL A 84 17.54 15.00 -21.96
N ASP A 85 18.85 15.25 -22.02
CA ASP A 85 19.59 15.74 -20.86
C ASP A 85 19.32 17.23 -20.58
N LYS A 86 19.91 17.76 -19.51
CA LYS A 86 19.75 19.18 -19.10
C LYS A 86 20.27 20.18 -20.14
N LYS A 87 21.05 19.74 -21.12
CA LYS A 87 21.60 20.57 -22.21
C LYS A 87 20.81 20.40 -23.52
N GLY A 88 19.75 19.59 -23.52
CA GLY A 88 18.98 19.32 -24.73
C GLY A 88 19.56 18.20 -25.60
N GLN A 89 20.56 17.45 -25.13
CA GLN A 89 21.18 16.38 -25.89
C GLN A 89 20.39 15.08 -25.75
N LEU A 90 20.30 14.32 -26.85
CA LEU A 90 19.70 12.99 -26.83
C LEU A 90 20.50 12.08 -25.90
N LYS A 91 19.76 11.38 -25.05
CA LYS A 91 20.29 10.43 -24.08
C LYS A 91 19.57 9.08 -24.28
N PRO A 92 20.28 7.94 -24.19
CA PRO A 92 19.64 6.63 -24.12
C PRO A 92 18.56 6.55 -23.01
N ALA A 93 17.47 5.86 -23.29
CA ALA A 93 16.37 5.58 -22.37
C ALA A 93 15.94 4.11 -22.51
N LEU A 94 14.77 3.84 -23.12
CA LEU A 94 14.40 2.46 -23.45
C LEU A 94 15.35 1.85 -24.49
N ALA A 95 15.80 2.65 -25.45
CA ALA A 95 16.89 2.29 -26.34
C ALA A 95 18.24 2.56 -25.67
N THR A 96 19.11 1.55 -25.70
CA THR A 96 20.48 1.57 -25.15
C THR A 96 21.46 2.25 -26.09
N ASP A 97 21.24 2.11 -27.40
CA ASP A 97 21.95 2.82 -28.45
C ASP A 97 21.01 3.08 -29.64
N TYR A 98 21.50 3.88 -30.58
CA TYR A 98 20.86 4.10 -31.86
C TYR A 98 21.89 4.45 -32.93
N TRP A 99 21.55 4.17 -34.18
CA TRP A 99 22.29 4.65 -35.35
C TRP A 99 21.33 4.93 -36.49
N GLN A 100 21.80 5.70 -37.47
CA GLN A 100 21.06 5.99 -38.68
C GLN A 100 21.88 5.62 -39.92
N THR A 101 21.19 5.34 -41.01
CA THR A 101 21.84 5.23 -42.32
C THR A 101 22.45 6.57 -42.75
N SER A 102 23.42 6.54 -43.66
CA SER A 102 24.12 7.74 -44.13
C SER A 102 23.20 8.76 -44.80
N ASP A 103 22.08 8.31 -45.36
CA ASP A 103 21.03 9.16 -45.94
C ASP A 103 20.04 9.74 -44.89
N GLY A 104 20.14 9.30 -43.63
CA GLY A 104 19.27 9.73 -42.53
C GLY A 104 17.82 9.22 -42.62
N LEU A 105 17.51 8.31 -43.55
CA LEU A 105 16.16 7.85 -43.81
C LEU A 105 15.75 6.64 -42.96
N SER A 106 16.73 5.87 -42.48
CA SER A 106 16.49 4.71 -41.60
C SER A 106 17.18 4.91 -40.27
N TRP A 107 16.43 4.65 -39.20
CA TRP A 107 16.89 4.73 -37.83
C TRP A 107 16.72 3.38 -37.16
N HIS A 108 17.76 2.95 -36.48
CA HIS A 108 17.82 1.68 -35.78
C HIS A 108 18.07 1.96 -34.30
N PHE A 109 17.36 1.24 -33.45
CA PHE A 109 17.41 1.39 -31.99
C PHE A 109 17.58 0.01 -31.37
N ASN A 110 18.61 -0.17 -30.54
CA ASN A 110 18.77 -1.38 -29.74
C ASN A 110 18.08 -1.19 -28.40
N LEU A 111 17.05 -1.97 -28.12
CA LEU A 111 16.32 -1.92 -26.85
C LEU A 111 17.05 -2.72 -25.76
N ARG A 112 16.94 -2.29 -24.51
CA ARG A 112 17.44 -3.07 -23.37
C ARG A 112 16.69 -4.39 -23.23
N GLU A 113 17.37 -5.40 -22.68
CA GLU A 113 16.70 -6.62 -22.21
C GLU A 113 15.79 -6.29 -21.01
N GLY A 114 14.68 -7.02 -20.90
CA GLY A 114 13.65 -6.82 -19.87
C GLY A 114 14.00 -7.45 -18.53
#